data_AF-A0A7C2CQS2-F1
#
_entry.id   AF-A0A7C2CQS2-F1
#
_cell.length_a   1.000
_cell.length_b   1.000
_cell.length_c   1.000
_cell.angle_alpha   90.00
_cell.angle_beta   90.00
_cell.angle_gamma   90.00
#
_symmetry.space_group_name_H-M   'P 1'
#
loop_
_entity.id
_entity.type
_entity.pdbx_description
1 polymer ?
#
loop_
_entity_poly.entity_id
_entity_poly.type
_entity_poly.pdbx_seq_one_letter_code
_entity_poly.pdbx_strand_id
1 'polypeptide(L)'
;MRRVTVNLGSEYGEEYAGKYVFQELTWAKRSRIIQKHTRYHPVSGQVLNSDFIAIQAETIWAALKEQPPHAPITLEKLLGEENGVPIALGELFSKIVNDLCALTREETAFLSERSDAGSRIPQSPTSACAGNSGGHPSSLKSSQPKSSSSSSSSSTS
;
A
#
# COMPACT_ATOMS: atom_id res chain seq x y z
N MET A 1 25.12 -4.12 0.00
CA MET A 1 24.01 -3.20 0.33
C MET A 1 24.25 -1.89 -0.38
N ARG A 2 23.25 -1.44 -1.13
CA ARG A 2 23.31 -0.15 -1.85
C ARG A 2 23.40 1.02 -0.87
N ARG A 3 24.03 2.11 -1.30
CA ARG A 3 24.14 3.36 -0.54
C ARG A 3 23.78 4.53 -1.44
N VAL A 4 23.14 5.55 -0.88
CA VAL A 4 22.87 6.83 -1.54
C VAL A 4 23.43 7.92 -0.65
N THR A 5 24.20 8.83 -1.24
CA THR A 5 24.66 10.05 -0.58
C THR A 5 23.88 11.21 -1.15
N VAL A 6 23.35 12.06 -0.28
CA VAL A 6 22.68 13.31 -0.65
C VAL A 6 23.36 14.46 0.08
N ASN A 7 23.63 15.55 -0.63
CA ASN A 7 24.12 16.80 -0.05
C ASN A 7 22.95 17.79 -0.09
N LEU A 8 22.55 18.27 1.08
CA LEU A 8 21.50 19.27 1.22
C LEU A 8 22.12 20.65 1.40
N GLY A 9 21.54 21.65 0.76
CA GLY A 9 21.86 23.05 1.02
C GLY A 9 20.99 23.60 2.15
N SER A 10 20.81 24.92 2.18
CA SER A 10 19.99 25.63 3.17
C SER A 10 18.50 25.69 2.80
N GLU A 11 18.07 25.06 1.71
CA GLU A 11 16.68 25.09 1.23
C GLU A 11 15.65 24.49 2.20
N TYR A 12 16.11 23.63 3.12
CA TYR A 12 15.28 23.04 4.17
C TYR A 12 15.50 23.67 5.55
N GLY A 13 16.37 24.68 5.66
CA GLY A 13 16.89 25.22 6.92
C GLY A 13 18.40 24.98 7.04
N GLU A 14 19.13 25.98 7.55
CA GLU A 14 20.60 25.91 7.70
C GLU A 14 21.03 24.77 8.62
N GLU A 15 20.19 24.41 9.59
CA GLU A 15 20.43 23.31 10.50
C GLU A 15 20.44 21.96 9.78
N TYR A 16 19.71 21.80 8.68
CA TYR A 16 19.65 20.55 7.92
C TYR A 16 20.71 20.47 6.83
N ALA A 17 21.46 21.54 6.57
CA ALA A 17 22.47 21.56 5.53
C ALA A 17 23.61 20.57 5.82
N GLY A 18 24.05 19.87 4.79
CA GLY A 18 25.20 18.97 4.84
C GLY A 18 24.99 17.62 4.16
N LYS A 19 25.91 16.70 4.46
CA LYS A 19 25.98 15.38 3.84
C LYS A 19 25.20 14.34 4.64
N TYR A 20 24.29 13.65 3.97
CA TYR A 20 23.57 12.49 4.51
C TYR A 20 23.91 11.26 3.70
N VAL A 21 24.08 10.12 4.38
CA VAL A 21 24.30 8.84 3.71
C VAL A 21 23.27 7.83 4.19
N PHE A 22 22.48 7.36 3.24
CA PHE A 22 21.51 6.29 3.42
C PHE A 22 22.09 4.97 2.94
N GLN A 23 21.71 3.88 3.61
CA GLN A 23 22.07 2.53 3.24
C GLN A 23 20.82 1.65 3.22
N GLU A 24 20.73 0.81 2.20
CA GLU A 24 19.71 -0.21 2.05
C GLU A 24 19.59 -1.09 3.30
N LEU A 25 18.35 -1.28 3.77
CA LEU A 25 18.05 -2.18 4.87
C LEU A 25 17.95 -3.63 4.37
N THR A 26 18.32 -4.59 5.21
CA THR A 26 17.97 -5.99 4.94
C THR A 26 16.45 -6.16 4.97
N TRP A 27 15.97 -7.14 4.21
CA TRP A 27 14.58 -7.59 4.29
C TRP A 27 14.16 -7.89 5.74
N ALA A 28 14.99 -8.59 6.50
CA ALA A 28 14.72 -8.94 7.89
C ALA A 28 14.59 -7.70 8.81
N LYS A 29 15.45 -6.69 8.64
CA LYS A 29 15.40 -5.47 9.44
C LYS A 29 14.13 -4.68 9.15
N ARG A 30 13.77 -4.55 7.87
CA ARG A 30 12.54 -3.86 7.45
C ARG A 30 11.29 -4.60 7.90
N SER A 31 11.24 -5.93 7.73
CA SER A 31 10.15 -6.77 8.23
C SER A 31 9.93 -6.58 9.74
N ARG A 32 11.02 -6.49 10.51
CA ARG A 32 10.93 -6.24 11.96
C ARG A 32 10.40 -4.84 12.31
N ILE A 33 10.72 -3.82 11.52
CA ILE A 33 10.16 -2.46 11.70
C ILE A 33 8.65 -2.47 11.43
N ILE A 34 8.22 -3.09 10.33
CA ILE A 34 6.80 -3.22 9.99
C ILE A 34 6.07 -3.96 11.12
N GLN A 35 6.55 -5.13 11.50
CA GLN A 35 5.92 -5.94 12.56
C GLN A 35 5.86 -5.21 13.91
N LYS A 36 6.85 -4.39 14.24
CA LYS A 36 6.88 -3.60 15.48
C LYS A 36 5.71 -2.60 15.55
N HIS A 37 5.34 -2.03 14.40
CA HIS A 37 4.34 -0.95 14.29
C HIS A 37 3.02 -1.40 13.67
N THR A 38 2.88 -2.70 13.40
CA THR A 38 1.65 -3.33 12.93
C THR A 38 1.12 -4.27 14.00
N ARG A 39 -0.13 -4.07 14.43
CA ARG A 39 -0.84 -5.00 15.31
C ARG A 39 -1.56 -6.04 14.49
N TYR A 40 -1.29 -7.31 14.78
CA TYR A 40 -1.92 -8.45 14.14
C TYR A 40 -2.91 -9.12 15.09
N HIS A 41 -3.97 -9.70 14.53
CA HIS A 41 -4.87 -10.57 15.25
C HIS A 41 -4.15 -11.89 15.60
N PRO A 42 -4.16 -12.33 16.87
CA PRO A 42 -3.29 -13.42 17.34
C PRO A 42 -3.58 -14.79 16.71
N VAL A 43 -4.83 -15.02 16.27
CA VAL A 43 -5.24 -16.30 15.67
C VAL A 43 -5.21 -16.27 14.14
N SER A 44 -5.92 -15.33 13.51
CA SER A 44 -6.01 -15.24 12.05
C SER A 44 -4.77 -14.64 11.37
N GLY A 45 -3.89 -13.94 12.11
CA GLY A 45 -2.75 -13.21 11.53
C GLY A 45 -3.14 -11.98 10.71
N GLN A 46 -4.42 -11.57 10.70
CA GLN A 46 -4.87 -10.39 9.98
C GLN A 46 -4.36 -9.10 10.63
N VAL A 47 -4.07 -8.07 9.83
CA VAL A 47 -3.68 -6.75 10.33
C VAL A 47 -4.91 -6.07 10.94
N LEU A 48 -4.80 -5.70 12.23
CA LEU A 48 -5.82 -4.92 12.94
C LEU A 48 -5.56 -3.43 12.82
N ASN A 49 -4.30 -3.02 12.95
CA ASN A 49 -3.89 -1.63 12.83
C ASN A 49 -2.42 -1.55 12.40
N SER A 50 -2.05 -0.52 11.66
CA SER A 50 -0.67 -0.26 11.27
C SER A 50 -0.38 1.23 11.37
N ASP A 51 0.66 1.59 12.11
CA ASP A 51 1.13 2.96 12.20
C ASP A 51 2.12 3.24 11.07
N PHE A 52 1.58 3.71 9.94
CA PHE A 52 2.38 3.95 8.74
C PHE A 52 3.40 5.07 8.92
N ILE A 53 3.08 6.09 9.71
CA ILE A 53 3.99 7.19 10.01
C ILE A 53 5.18 6.67 10.81
N ALA A 54 4.93 5.87 11.84
CA ALA A 54 6.00 5.26 12.63
C ALA A 54 6.86 4.28 11.83
N ILE A 55 6.24 3.48 10.94
CA ILE A 55 6.98 2.61 10.03
C ILE A 55 7.92 3.42 9.14
N GLN A 56 7.42 4.50 8.53
CA GLN A 56 8.20 5.33 7.61
C GLN A 56 9.33 6.06 8.33
N ALA A 57 9.04 6.70 9.46
CA ALA A 57 10.01 7.41 10.29
C ALA A 57 11.13 6.47 10.77
N GLU A 58 10.78 5.28 11.30
CA GLU A 58 11.78 4.31 11.76
C GLU A 58 12.56 3.70 10.60
N THR A 59 11.95 3.52 9.43
CA THR A 59 12.67 3.04 8.23
C THR A 59 13.69 4.08 7.76
N ILE A 60 13.32 5.36 7.70
CA ILE A 60 14.24 6.45 7.36
C ILE A 60 15.40 6.49 8.35
N TRP A 61 15.07 6.51 9.64
CA TRP A 61 16.07 6.58 10.71
C TRP A 61 17.01 5.36 10.70
N ALA A 62 16.49 4.15 10.47
CA ALA A 62 17.30 2.94 10.38
C ALA A 62 18.20 2.93 9.14
N ALA A 63 17.75 3.48 8.01
CA ALA A 63 18.50 3.55 6.76
C ALA A 63 19.57 4.65 6.79
N LEU A 64 19.37 5.71 7.58
CA LEU A 64 20.32 6.81 7.75
C LEU A 64 21.56 6.36 8.55
N LYS A 65 22.75 6.41 7.93
CA LYS A 65 24.03 5.96 8.51
C LYS A 65 24.98 7.08 8.85
N GLU A 66 24.99 8.12 8.03
CA GLU A 66 25.78 9.33 8.27
C GLU A 66 24.87 10.53 8.09
N GLN A 67 25.07 11.54 8.93
CA GLN A 67 24.36 12.81 8.88
C GLN A 67 25.25 13.91 9.47
N PRO A 68 24.93 15.19 9.25
CA PRO A 68 25.69 16.30 9.79
C PRO A 68 25.69 16.30 11.34
N PRO A 69 26.80 16.66 12.00
CA PRO A 69 26.93 16.56 13.46
C PRO A 69 26.16 17.64 14.24
N HIS A 70 25.87 18.77 13.61
CA HIS A 70 25.32 19.97 14.26
C HIS A 70 23.79 19.93 14.46
N ALA A 71 23.04 19.11 13.73
CA ALA A 71 21.61 18.90 13.98
C ALA A 71 21.15 17.53 13.43
N PRO A 72 21.33 16.44 14.21
CA PRO A 72 20.96 15.12 13.74
C PRO A 72 19.43 15.00 13.56
N ILE A 73 19.02 14.38 12.47
CA ILE A 73 17.69 13.81 12.30
C ILE A 73 17.51 12.71 13.34
N THR A 74 16.57 12.92 14.24
CA THR A 74 16.16 11.94 15.25
C THR A 74 14.83 11.30 14.85
N LEU A 75 14.54 10.13 15.43
CA LEU A 75 13.25 9.48 15.23
C LEU A 75 12.10 10.37 15.74
N GLU A 76 12.29 11.08 16.86
CA GLU A 76 11.31 12.02 17.42
C GLU A 76 11.00 13.16 16.44
N LYS A 77 12.02 13.74 15.78
CA LYS A 77 11.81 14.77 14.76
C LYS A 77 11.08 14.25 13.53
N LEU A 78 11.28 12.99 13.16
CA LEU A 78 10.56 12.38 12.03
C LEU A 78 9.10 12.06 12.37
N LEU A 79 8.77 11.92 13.65
CA LEU A 79 7.41 11.67 14.15
C LEU A 79 6.65 12.94 14.56
N GLY A 80 7.37 14.05 14.76
CA GLY A 80 6.77 15.29 15.26
C GLY A 80 5.89 15.98 14.22
N GLU A 81 4.67 16.34 14.61
CA GLU A 81 3.75 17.10 13.74
C GLU A 81 4.07 18.61 13.74
N GLU A 82 4.29 19.21 14.91
CA GLU A 82 4.54 20.66 15.04
C GLU A 82 6.03 21.02 15.04
N ASN A 83 6.86 20.21 15.71
CA ASN A 83 8.31 20.44 15.86
C ASN A 83 9.14 19.43 15.06
N GLY A 84 8.56 18.91 13.98
CA GLY A 84 9.16 17.89 13.14
C GLY A 84 10.15 18.43 12.10
N VAL A 85 10.59 17.54 11.21
CA VAL A 85 11.33 17.94 10.01
C VAL A 85 10.40 18.66 9.02
N PRO A 86 10.92 19.59 8.18
CA PRO A 86 10.13 20.16 7.09
C PRO A 86 9.53 19.06 6.20
N ILE A 87 8.27 19.23 5.78
CA ILE A 87 7.53 18.24 4.98
C ILE A 87 8.33 17.81 3.74
N ALA A 88 8.84 18.79 2.99
CA ALA A 88 9.63 18.54 1.78
C ALA A 88 10.92 17.74 2.04
N LEU A 89 11.52 17.89 3.23
CA LEU A 89 12.69 17.11 3.64
C LEU A 89 12.29 15.65 3.97
N GLY A 90 11.17 15.47 4.68
CA GLY A 90 10.59 14.16 4.96
C GLY A 90 10.24 13.38 3.68
N GLU A 91 9.65 14.06 2.70
CA GLU A 91 9.34 13.50 1.37
C GLU A 91 10.60 13.07 0.62
N LEU A 92 11.65 13.91 0.63
CA LEU A 92 12.93 13.60 0.01
C LEU A 92 13.54 12.33 0.62
N PHE A 93 13.62 12.24 1.94
CA PHE A 93 14.15 11.06 2.62
C PHE A 93 13.32 9.82 2.36
N SER A 94 11.99 9.96 2.37
CA SER A 94 11.07 8.87 2.04
C SER A 94 11.33 8.32 0.66
N LYS A 95 11.46 9.19 -0.34
CA LYS A 95 11.76 8.80 -1.72
C LYS A 95 13.09 8.02 -1.81
N ILE A 96 14.16 8.57 -1.21
CA ILE A 96 15.48 7.93 -1.21
C ILE A 96 15.41 6.52 -0.60
N VAL A 97 14.74 6.39 0.54
CA VAL A 97 14.67 5.13 1.28
C VAL A 97 13.77 4.11 0.58
N ASN A 98 12.69 4.56 -0.06
CA ASN A 98 11.82 3.70 -0.87
C ASN A 98 12.56 3.16 -2.10
N ASP A 99 13.35 3.99 -2.77
CA ASP A 99 14.18 3.58 -3.91
C ASP A 99 15.31 2.61 -3.47
N LEU A 100 15.91 2.88 -2.31
CA LEU A 100 16.96 2.04 -1.71
C LEU A 100 16.45 0.70 -1.17
N CYS A 101 15.24 0.65 -0.65
CA CYS A 101 14.68 -0.57 -0.07
C CYS A 101 13.73 -1.29 -1.03
N ALA A 102 13.57 -0.78 -2.26
CA ALA A 102 12.72 -1.31 -3.32
C ALA A 102 11.38 -1.81 -2.77
N LEU A 103 10.50 -0.88 -2.39
CA LEU A 103 9.11 -1.23 -2.07
C LEU A 103 8.57 -2.04 -3.25
N THR A 104 8.13 -3.29 -3.02
CA THR A 104 7.37 -3.97 -4.07
C THR A 104 6.03 -3.24 -4.24
N ARG A 105 5.46 -3.33 -5.43
CA ARG A 105 4.22 -2.59 -5.76
C ARG A 105 3.08 -2.94 -4.80
N GLU A 106 3.08 -4.16 -4.25
CA GLU A 106 2.16 -4.60 -3.20
C GLU A 106 2.40 -3.86 -1.88
N GLU A 107 3.66 -3.69 -1.46
CA GLU A 107 3.98 -2.98 -0.22
C GLU A 107 3.65 -1.48 -0.34
N THR A 108 3.88 -0.86 -1.51
CA THR A 108 3.41 0.50 -1.76
C THR A 108 1.88 0.57 -1.74
N ALA A 109 1.18 -0.43 -2.29
CA ALA A 109 -0.29 -0.48 -2.22
C ALA A 109 -0.79 -0.62 -0.77
N PHE A 110 -0.18 -1.47 0.05
CA PHE A 110 -0.50 -1.58 1.49
C PHE A 110 -0.25 -0.28 2.26
N LEU A 111 0.75 0.53 1.86
CA LEU A 111 1.05 1.82 2.46
C LEU A 111 0.17 2.96 1.89
N SER A 112 -0.27 2.86 0.64
CA SER A 112 -1.09 3.86 -0.06
C SER A 112 -2.60 3.67 0.07
N GLU A 113 -3.09 2.47 0.44
CA GLU A 113 -4.51 2.12 0.47
C GLU A 113 -5.37 3.00 1.42
N ARG A 114 -4.75 3.82 2.26
CA ARG A 114 -5.46 4.75 3.15
C ARG A 114 -5.72 6.15 2.57
N SER A 115 -5.19 6.47 1.39
CA SER A 115 -5.45 7.79 0.76
C SER A 115 -6.67 7.85 -0.17
N ASP A 116 -7.21 6.70 -0.61
CA ASP A 116 -8.32 6.65 -1.59
C ASP A 116 -9.64 6.07 -1.03
N ALA A 117 -9.80 6.04 0.30
CA ALA A 117 -11.11 5.75 0.92
C ALA A 117 -12.00 7.01 1.00
N GLY A 118 -11.85 7.94 0.05
CA GLY A 118 -12.58 9.20 -0.05
C GLY A 118 -13.19 9.38 -1.44
N SER A 119 -14.43 8.88 -1.60
CA SER A 119 -15.36 9.25 -2.65
C SER A 119 -14.99 8.87 -4.10
N ARG A 120 -15.35 7.64 -4.51
CA ARG A 120 -16.10 7.43 -5.77
C ARG A 120 -17.03 6.22 -5.60
N ILE A 121 -18.26 6.50 -5.16
CA ILE A 121 -19.40 5.68 -5.55
C ILE A 121 -19.40 5.68 -7.09
N PRO A 122 -19.40 4.53 -7.79
CA PRO A 122 -19.75 4.51 -9.20
C PRO A 122 -21.21 4.95 -9.28
N GLN A 123 -21.45 6.22 -9.58
CA GLN A 123 -22.77 6.66 -10.02
C GLN A 123 -23.06 5.90 -11.31
N SER A 124 -23.90 4.88 -11.20
CA SER A 124 -24.53 4.21 -12.31
C SER A 124 -25.09 5.27 -13.26
N PRO A 125 -24.68 5.34 -14.53
CA PRO A 125 -25.31 6.25 -15.46
C PRO A 125 -26.74 5.76 -15.71
N THR A 126 -27.69 6.54 -15.21
CA THR A 126 -29.08 6.51 -15.66
C THR A 126 -29.10 6.84 -17.14
N SER A 127 -29.23 5.84 -18.00
CA SER A 127 -29.57 6.03 -19.40
C SER A 127 -31.07 5.82 -19.56
N ALA A 128 -31.81 6.92 -19.46
CA ALA A 128 -33.16 7.02 -19.99
C ALA A 128 -33.04 7.53 -21.43
N CYS A 129 -33.39 6.69 -22.41
CA CYS A 129 -33.84 7.14 -23.72
C CYS A 129 -35.01 6.26 -24.15
N ALA A 130 -36.17 6.89 -24.20
CA ALA A 130 -37.42 6.37 -24.71
C ALA A 130 -37.40 6.31 -26.25
N GLY A 131 -38.10 5.34 -26.83
CA GLY A 131 -38.34 5.24 -28.27
C GLY A 131 -39.21 4.04 -28.63
N ASN A 132 -40.51 4.27 -28.69
CA ASN A 132 -41.61 3.33 -28.94
C ASN A 132 -41.55 2.64 -30.31
N SER A 133 -42.03 1.39 -30.39
CA SER A 133 -42.65 0.69 -31.55
C SER A 133 -42.39 -0.83 -31.36
N GLY A 134 -43.32 -1.77 -31.28
CA GLY A 134 -44.74 -1.85 -31.62
C GLY A 134 -45.00 -3.32 -32.00
N GLY A 135 -45.94 -3.99 -31.32
CA GLY A 135 -46.56 -5.24 -31.81
C GLY A 135 -46.16 -6.58 -31.15
N HIS A 136 -47.02 -7.08 -30.26
CA HIS A 136 -47.40 -8.51 -30.18
C HIS A 136 -48.18 -8.90 -31.47
N PRO A 137 -48.30 -10.18 -31.91
CA PRO A 137 -48.58 -11.38 -31.10
C PRO A 137 -47.94 -12.71 -31.60
N SER A 138 -47.86 -13.76 -30.78
CA SER A 138 -48.69 -15.00 -30.85
C SER A 138 -47.73 -16.22 -30.83
N SER A 139 -47.76 -17.04 -29.78
CA SER A 139 -48.37 -18.39 -29.80
C SER A 139 -47.85 -19.29 -30.93
N LEU A 140 -47.16 -20.39 -30.59
CA LEU A 140 -47.50 -21.77 -31.03
C LEU A 140 -46.49 -22.82 -30.55
N LYS A 141 -47.04 -23.86 -29.89
CA LYS A 141 -46.66 -25.30 -29.90
C LYS A 141 -45.21 -25.68 -29.59
N SER A 142 -44.92 -26.25 -28.42
CA SER A 142 -45.16 -27.66 -28.07
C SER A 142 -44.70 -28.67 -29.13
N SER A 143 -43.57 -29.33 -28.87
CA SER A 143 -43.26 -30.69 -29.32
C SER A 143 -42.37 -31.37 -28.28
N GLN A 144 -43.02 -32.23 -27.51
CA GLN A 144 -42.52 -33.27 -26.59
C GLN A 144 -41.71 -34.38 -27.33
N PRO A 145 -41.38 -35.56 -26.77
CA PRO A 145 -40.74 -35.93 -25.48
C PRO A 145 -39.78 -37.18 -25.57
N LYS A 146 -39.18 -37.58 -24.42
CA LYS A 146 -38.81 -38.97 -23.98
C LYS A 146 -37.76 -39.74 -24.83
N SER A 147 -37.00 -40.73 -24.35
CA SER A 147 -36.77 -41.47 -23.10
C SER A 147 -35.50 -42.30 -23.37
N SER A 148 -34.69 -42.73 -22.41
CA SER A 148 -34.80 -44.03 -21.71
C SER A 148 -33.48 -44.22 -20.93
N SER A 149 -33.55 -44.40 -19.60
CA SER A 149 -33.25 -45.65 -18.85
C SER A 149 -31.81 -46.19 -19.04
N SER A 150 -31.05 -46.70 -18.07
CA SER A 150 -31.18 -47.00 -16.63
C SER A 150 -29.93 -47.85 -16.29
N SER A 151 -29.47 -47.81 -15.02
CA SER A 151 -28.90 -48.97 -14.27
C SER A 151 -27.55 -49.59 -14.75
N SER A 152 -26.65 -50.14 -13.94
CA SER A 152 -26.41 -50.29 -12.50
C SER A 152 -25.03 -51.00 -12.34
N SER A 153 -24.35 -50.82 -11.19
CA SER A 153 -23.55 -51.79 -10.37
C SER A 153 -22.61 -52.82 -11.06
N SER A 154 -21.43 -53.20 -10.56
CA SER A 154 -21.06 -53.59 -9.19
C SER A 154 -19.55 -53.96 -9.14
N SER A 155 -19.03 -53.94 -7.91
CA SER A 155 -17.81 -54.53 -7.31
C SER A 155 -17.11 -55.73 -7.96
N THR A 156 -15.78 -55.83 -7.79
CA THR A 156 -15.09 -56.85 -6.94
C THR A 156 -13.56 -56.83 -7.12
N SER A 157 -12.82 -56.82 -6.02
CA SER A 157 -11.67 -57.71 -5.69
C SER A 157 -11.31 -57.50 -4.22
#